data_AF-A0A7S0S9V9-F1
#
_entry.id   AF-A0A7S0S9V9-F1
#
_cell.length_a   1.000
_cell.length_b   1.000
_cell.length_c   1.000
_cell.angle_alpha   90.00
_cell.angle_beta   90.00
_cell.angle_gamma   90.00
#
_symmetry.space_group_name_H-M   'P 1'
#
loop_
_entity.id
_entity.type
_entity.pdbx_description
1 polymer ?
#
loop_
_entity_poly.entity_id
_entity_poly.type
_entity_poly.pdbx_seq_one_letter_code
_entity_poly.pdbx_strand_id
1 'polypeptide(L)'
;GDGGDGGASSSGGGLLPLPCPPQFALLPEHLVDDIADFLLYICRFCQQGSRGPLQHERLDEFMSLFVLLLGCPEYVKNPYLRAKFVEVLRHWLPGDPDTPGSRYSPQMANLFEGHPLALTHLVPAALRLYVDIEAGGGANQFYDKFNIRYQIGEICEYLWKVEPHRRAWIQLARTDTAFYTRFLNMLINDAIWLLDESLNRLPEVRQFDTDSADADAWAARPAQERSERESANQSTVNELKNDLTLAKVHVRMMGYTSRNIAAPFLTPDMVGRVANMLNYFLKYLAGSKRRALKVKDPEKYGWDPKELLSMIVDVYLSLSAADVEGVFAAAIAADGRSYTDKLFTDTATVLRTLGLKTEHDVSRFEEMAERTRLLAAVAQEEEADLGDIPDEFADPIMCTLMLDPVLLPSGDNMDRPNIMRHLLTDETNPFTRQPLKIADLVTNTALKARIDAWVVQRRALAAGGGDEGGVADMEP
;
A
#
# COMPACT_ATOMS: atom_id res chain seq x y z
N GLY A 1 -40.48 18.54 20.07
CA GLY A 1 -39.43 18.33 19.07
C GLY A 1 -38.13 18.40 19.84
N ASP A 2 -37.23 17.45 19.74
CA ASP A 2 -36.47 17.15 18.54
C ASP A 2 -35.92 15.73 18.66
N GLY A 3 -35.96 14.98 17.56
CA GLY A 3 -35.60 13.57 17.52
C GLY A 3 -34.16 13.42 17.05
N GLY A 4 -33.27 13.10 17.99
CA GLY A 4 -31.85 12.84 17.71
C GLY A 4 -31.60 11.41 17.27
N ASP A 5 -31.46 11.26 15.95
CA ASP A 5 -30.54 10.40 15.21
C ASP A 5 -29.95 9.16 15.91
N GLY A 6 -30.57 8.01 15.64
CA GLY A 6 -30.06 6.69 15.97
C GLY A 6 -29.15 6.18 14.86
N GLY A 7 -27.89 6.62 14.86
CA GLY A 7 -26.82 6.00 14.09
C GLY A 7 -26.37 4.71 14.77
N ALA A 8 -26.61 3.58 14.10
CA ALA A 8 -26.27 2.25 14.57
C ALA A 8 -24.76 2.12 14.89
N SER A 9 -24.43 2.04 16.18
CA SER A 9 -23.14 1.53 16.64
C SER A 9 -23.13 0.02 16.49
N SER A 10 -22.26 -0.47 15.61
CA SER A 10 -21.98 -1.89 15.49
C SER A 10 -21.40 -2.42 16.79
N SER A 11 -21.99 -3.51 17.27
CA SER A 11 -21.77 -4.15 18.55
C SER A 11 -20.38 -4.79 18.66
N GLY A 12 -19.57 -4.28 19.59
CA GLY A 12 -18.42 -4.94 20.20
C GLY A 12 -17.99 -4.10 21.40
N GLY A 13 -18.16 -4.59 22.63
CA GLY A 13 -17.77 -3.85 23.83
C GLY A 13 -16.31 -3.40 23.72
N GLY A 14 -16.06 -2.09 23.78
CA GLY A 14 -14.73 -1.53 23.68
C GLY A 14 -13.78 -2.11 24.74
N LEU A 15 -12.49 -2.21 24.40
CA LEU A 15 -11.42 -2.64 25.32
C LEU A 15 -11.45 -1.92 26.66
N LEU A 16 -11.80 -0.64 26.63
CA LEU A 16 -12.00 0.22 27.78
C LEU A 16 -13.37 0.91 27.70
N PRO A 17 -13.96 1.31 28.84
CA PRO A 17 -15.24 2.01 28.87
C PRO A 17 -15.23 3.29 28.02
N LEU A 18 -16.32 3.52 27.28
CA LEU A 18 -16.55 4.76 26.56
C LEU A 18 -17.81 5.46 27.11
N PRO A 19 -17.79 6.79 27.31
CA PRO A 19 -16.66 7.70 27.12
C PRO A 19 -15.54 7.49 28.16
N CYS A 20 -14.32 7.95 27.85
CA CYS A 20 -13.19 7.91 28.77
C CYS A 20 -13.56 8.56 30.12
N PRO A 21 -13.35 7.89 31.27
CA PRO A 21 -13.67 8.43 32.58
C PRO A 21 -12.99 9.78 32.82
N PRO A 22 -13.69 10.80 33.35
CA PRO A 22 -13.11 12.12 33.60
C PRO A 22 -11.85 12.07 34.48
N GLN A 23 -11.78 11.12 35.41
CA GLN A 23 -10.61 10.94 36.27
C GLN A 23 -9.37 10.52 35.47
N PHE A 24 -9.55 9.68 34.44
CA PHE A 24 -8.46 9.27 33.56
C PHE A 24 -8.07 10.42 32.61
N ALA A 25 -9.07 11.11 32.05
CA ALA A 25 -8.83 12.22 31.12
C ALA A 25 -8.06 13.41 31.75
N LEU A 26 -8.04 13.49 33.09
CA LEU A 26 -7.25 14.48 33.84
C LEU A 26 -5.81 14.04 34.13
N LEU A 27 -5.45 12.77 33.87
CA LEU A 27 -4.09 12.29 34.08
C LEU A 27 -3.14 12.94 33.05
N PRO A 28 -1.97 13.43 33.48
CA PRO A 28 -0.99 13.96 32.55
C PRO A 28 -0.43 12.87 31.62
N GLU A 29 -0.23 13.21 30.34
CA GLU A 29 0.35 12.28 29.34
C GLU A 29 1.75 11.78 29.74
N HIS A 30 2.54 12.61 30.46
CA HIS A 30 3.90 12.26 30.88
C HIS A 30 3.97 11.01 31.77
N LEU A 31 2.89 10.66 32.48
CA LEU A 31 2.85 9.44 33.30
C LEU A 31 3.08 8.18 32.46
N VAL A 32 2.58 8.17 31.22
CA VAL A 32 2.76 7.05 30.29
C VAL A 32 3.95 7.30 29.36
N ASP A 33 4.22 8.57 29.03
CA ASP A 33 5.37 8.96 28.21
C ASP A 33 6.71 8.58 28.86
N ASP A 34 6.88 8.91 30.15
CA ASP A 34 8.10 8.62 30.91
C ASP A 34 8.34 7.11 31.04
N ILE A 35 7.26 6.31 31.15
CA ILE A 35 7.35 4.84 31.16
C ILE A 35 7.89 4.33 29.83
N ALA A 36 7.35 4.83 28.71
CA ALA A 36 7.79 4.43 27.38
C ALA A 36 9.24 4.87 27.12
N ASP A 37 9.60 6.11 27.45
CA ASP A 37 10.95 6.64 27.26
C ASP A 37 11.98 5.90 28.10
N PHE A 38 11.65 5.54 29.35
CA PHE A 38 12.53 4.73 30.18
C PHE A 38 12.76 3.32 29.60
N LEU A 39 11.70 2.67 29.13
CA LEU A 39 11.82 1.35 28.49
C LEU A 39 12.58 1.42 27.17
N LEU A 40 12.39 2.47 26.38
CA LEU A 40 13.17 2.73 25.16
C LEU A 40 14.64 2.97 25.47
N TYR A 41 14.95 3.74 26.51
CA TYR A 41 16.32 3.93 26.97
C TYR A 41 16.98 2.58 27.32
N ILE A 42 16.29 1.72 28.07
CA ILE A 42 16.77 0.38 28.39
C ILE A 42 17.00 -0.46 27.13
N CYS A 43 16.06 -0.44 26.18
CA CYS A 43 16.15 -1.19 24.93
C CYS A 43 17.30 -0.73 24.04
N ARG A 44 17.57 0.59 23.99
CA ARG A 44 18.58 1.18 23.10
C ARG A 44 20.00 1.14 23.68
N PHE A 45 20.15 1.32 25.00
CA PHE A 45 21.46 1.58 25.61
C PHE A 45 21.92 0.53 26.62
N CYS A 46 21.00 -0.22 27.24
CA CYS A 46 21.34 -1.12 28.34
C CYS A 46 21.51 -2.59 27.93
N GLN A 47 21.49 -2.92 26.63
CA GLN A 47 21.59 -4.31 26.12
C GLN A 47 23.02 -4.89 26.13
N GLN A 48 23.88 -4.43 27.05
CA GLN A 48 25.28 -4.86 27.14
C GLN A 48 25.38 -6.23 27.85
N GLY A 49 25.89 -7.24 27.14
CA GLY A 49 26.14 -8.60 27.68
C GLY A 49 25.25 -9.70 27.09
N SER A 50 25.40 -10.93 27.60
CA SER A 50 24.63 -12.12 27.16
C SER A 50 23.21 -12.17 27.71
N ARG A 51 22.86 -11.32 28.68
CA ARG A 51 21.54 -11.24 29.31
C ARG A 51 21.04 -9.81 29.23
N GLY A 52 19.89 -9.61 28.60
CA GLY A 52 19.25 -8.30 28.52
C GLY A 52 18.67 -7.89 29.88
N PRO A 53 18.65 -6.59 30.22
CA PRO A 53 18.16 -6.08 31.50
C PRO A 53 16.70 -6.44 31.81
N LEU A 54 15.91 -6.84 30.81
CA LEU A 54 14.49 -7.20 30.94
C LEU A 54 14.23 -8.71 31.08
N GLN A 55 15.26 -9.57 31.02
CA GLN A 55 15.12 -11.03 30.92
C GLN A 55 14.43 -11.71 32.12
N HIS A 56 14.27 -10.99 33.23
CA HIS A 56 13.63 -11.49 34.46
C HIS A 56 12.55 -10.56 34.99
N GLU A 57 12.21 -9.52 34.24
CA GLU A 57 11.17 -8.57 34.63
C GLU A 57 9.78 -9.08 34.23
N ARG A 58 8.77 -8.63 34.98
CA ARG A 58 7.37 -8.91 34.67
C ARG A 58 6.87 -7.91 33.63
N LEU A 59 6.78 -8.37 32.38
CA LEU A 59 6.45 -7.53 31.23
C LEU A 59 4.98 -7.64 30.80
N ASP A 60 4.23 -8.59 31.35
CA ASP A 60 2.81 -8.81 31.03
C ASP A 60 1.94 -7.59 31.34
N GLU A 61 2.19 -6.90 32.46
CA GLU A 61 1.48 -5.66 32.82
C GLU A 61 1.76 -4.53 31.83
N PHE A 62 2.99 -4.41 31.32
CA PHE A 62 3.32 -3.43 30.29
C PHE A 62 2.70 -3.81 28.95
N MET A 63 2.69 -5.09 28.58
CA MET A 63 1.99 -5.57 27.39
C MET A 63 0.50 -5.24 27.46
N SER A 64 -0.14 -5.46 28.61
CA SER A 64 -1.53 -5.05 28.86
C SER A 64 -1.72 -3.55 28.69
N LEU A 65 -0.89 -2.74 29.34
CA LEU A 65 -0.94 -1.28 29.26
C LEU A 65 -0.81 -0.79 27.82
N PHE A 66 0.19 -1.28 27.09
CA PHE A 66 0.45 -0.85 25.71
C PHE A 66 -0.65 -1.28 24.76
N VAL A 67 -1.15 -2.51 24.83
CA VAL A 67 -2.24 -2.96 23.95
C VAL A 67 -3.52 -2.16 24.22
N LEU A 68 -3.85 -1.88 25.48
CA LEU A 68 -5.03 -1.09 25.84
C LEU A 68 -4.92 0.35 25.36
N LEU A 69 -3.82 1.05 25.67
CA LEU A 69 -3.66 2.46 25.32
C LEU A 69 -3.39 2.68 23.83
N LEU A 70 -2.75 1.73 23.14
CA LEU A 70 -2.62 1.72 21.68
C LEU A 70 -3.99 1.56 21.01
N GLY A 71 -4.82 0.66 21.54
CA GLY A 71 -6.13 0.30 20.98
C GLY A 71 -7.29 1.23 21.35
N CYS A 72 -7.06 2.23 22.21
CA CYS A 72 -8.07 3.16 22.70
C CYS A 72 -7.63 4.63 22.50
N PRO A 73 -7.78 5.20 21.29
CA PRO A 73 -7.39 6.60 21.01
C PRO A 73 -8.13 7.63 21.87
N GLU A 74 -9.26 7.28 22.47
CA GLU A 74 -10.02 8.12 23.40
C GLU A 74 -9.30 8.31 24.75
N TYR A 75 -8.38 7.40 25.09
CA TYR A 75 -7.57 7.43 26.30
C TYR A 75 -6.21 8.07 26.05
N VAL A 76 -5.56 7.77 24.92
CA VAL A 76 -4.32 8.44 24.48
C VAL A 76 -4.51 8.99 23.07
N LYS A 77 -4.88 10.27 23.01
CA LYS A 77 -5.21 10.95 21.74
C LYS A 77 -3.98 11.17 20.87
N ASN A 78 -2.83 11.47 21.48
CA ASN A 78 -1.58 11.74 20.79
C ASN A 78 -1.06 10.46 20.07
N PRO A 79 -1.05 10.40 18.72
CA PRO A 79 -0.58 9.23 18.00
C PRO A 79 0.93 9.00 18.14
N TYR A 80 1.73 10.05 18.39
CA TYR A 80 3.18 9.91 18.58
C TYR A 80 3.53 9.25 19.93
N LEU A 81 2.74 9.53 20.97
CA LEU A 81 2.87 8.80 22.24
C LEU A 81 2.51 7.31 22.04
N ARG A 82 1.43 7.01 21.32
CA ARG A 82 1.09 5.63 20.96
C ARG A 82 2.17 4.96 20.10
N ALA A 83 2.86 5.71 19.25
CA ALA A 83 3.98 5.21 18.46
C ALA A 83 5.20 4.82 19.32
N LYS A 84 5.44 5.48 20.47
CA LYS A 84 6.47 5.02 21.42
C LYS A 84 6.17 3.62 21.95
N PHE A 85 4.88 3.27 22.17
CA PHE A 85 4.51 1.91 22.58
C PHE A 85 4.83 0.89 21.50
N VAL A 86 4.52 1.21 20.23
CA VAL A 86 4.91 0.38 19.08
C VAL A 86 6.42 0.21 19.03
N GLU A 87 7.20 1.27 19.25
CA GLU A 87 8.64 1.17 19.24
C GLU A 87 9.17 0.25 20.36
N VAL A 88 8.62 0.34 21.58
CA VAL A 88 8.96 -0.58 22.67
C VAL A 88 8.62 -2.03 22.28
N LEU A 89 7.40 -2.26 21.78
CA LEU A 89 6.95 -3.59 21.34
C LEU A 89 7.83 -4.15 20.21
N ARG A 90 8.29 -3.29 19.30
CA ARG A 90 9.20 -3.67 18.21
C ARG A 90 10.56 -4.15 18.74
N HIS A 91 11.10 -3.49 19.78
CA HIS A 91 12.31 -3.97 20.47
C HIS A 91 12.08 -5.28 21.24
N TRP A 92 10.85 -5.57 21.63
CA TRP A 92 10.47 -6.81 22.31
C TRP A 92 10.16 -7.94 21.34
N LEU A 93 10.22 -7.75 20.01
CA LEU A 93 10.03 -8.86 19.09
C LEU A 93 11.01 -9.99 19.42
N PRO A 94 10.52 -11.24 19.47
CA PRO A 94 11.30 -12.33 20.05
C PRO A 94 12.46 -12.80 19.19
N GLY A 95 12.67 -12.25 17.99
CA GLY A 95 13.58 -12.81 17.00
C GLY A 95 13.00 -14.03 16.30
N ASP A 96 13.81 -14.63 15.42
CA ASP A 96 13.42 -15.78 14.59
C ASP A 96 14.35 -16.95 14.95
N PRO A 97 13.82 -18.07 15.51
CA PRO A 97 14.64 -19.19 15.97
C PRO A 97 15.40 -19.88 14.83
N ASP A 98 14.90 -19.78 13.60
CA ASP A 98 15.47 -20.44 12.43
C ASP A 98 16.53 -19.58 11.72
N THR A 99 16.68 -18.30 12.12
CA THR A 99 17.62 -17.37 11.50
C THR A 99 18.98 -17.40 12.23
N PRO A 100 20.08 -17.79 11.54
CA PRO A 100 21.42 -17.79 12.15
C PRO A 100 21.81 -16.42 12.69
N GLY A 101 22.20 -16.36 13.96
CA GLY A 101 22.59 -15.11 14.64
C GLY A 101 21.43 -14.31 15.24
N SER A 102 20.18 -14.76 15.07
CA SER A 102 19.03 -14.14 15.73
C SER A 102 19.04 -14.44 17.23
N ARG A 103 18.80 -13.42 18.06
CA ARG A 103 18.68 -13.59 19.52
C ARG A 103 17.24 -13.96 19.85
N TYR A 104 16.88 -15.22 19.63
CA TYR A 104 15.55 -15.69 19.98
C TYR A 104 15.30 -15.62 21.49
N SER A 105 14.16 -15.05 21.91
CA SER A 105 13.76 -14.93 23.32
C SER A 105 12.40 -15.58 23.58
N PRO A 106 12.34 -16.74 24.28
CA PRO A 106 11.09 -17.41 24.63
C PRO A 106 10.18 -16.57 25.53
N GLN A 107 10.76 -15.78 26.44
CA GLN A 107 9.98 -14.88 27.32
C GLN A 107 9.24 -13.84 26.50
N MET A 108 9.93 -13.24 25.51
CA MET A 108 9.31 -12.27 24.62
C MET A 108 8.26 -12.93 23.73
N ALA A 109 8.54 -14.14 23.22
CA ALA A 109 7.58 -14.88 22.41
C ALA A 109 6.29 -15.11 23.19
N ASN A 110 6.38 -15.47 24.48
CA ASN A 110 5.21 -15.65 25.33
C ASN A 110 4.36 -14.36 25.49
N LEU A 111 4.95 -13.17 25.45
CA LEU A 111 4.19 -11.91 25.50
C LEU A 111 3.32 -11.72 24.25
N PHE A 112 3.79 -12.12 23.08
CA PHE A 112 3.03 -11.98 21.84
C PHE A 112 2.13 -13.20 21.58
N GLU A 113 2.58 -14.42 21.91
CA GLU A 113 1.91 -15.67 21.58
C GLU A 113 1.01 -16.21 22.70
N GLY A 114 1.17 -15.72 23.94
CA GLY A 114 0.44 -16.20 25.12
C GLY A 114 -0.44 -15.15 25.80
N HIS A 115 -0.16 -13.85 25.63
CA HIS A 115 -0.88 -12.80 26.36
C HIS A 115 -2.29 -12.57 25.79
N PRO A 116 -3.38 -12.70 26.58
CA PRO A 116 -4.76 -12.68 26.08
C PRO A 116 -5.14 -11.41 25.31
N LEU A 117 -4.73 -10.24 25.81
CA LEU A 117 -5.02 -8.98 25.12
C LEU A 117 -4.22 -8.85 23.82
N ALA A 118 -2.97 -9.34 23.79
CA ALA A 118 -2.14 -9.21 22.61
C ALA A 118 -2.74 -10.02 21.47
N LEU A 119 -3.08 -11.30 21.73
CA LEU A 119 -3.62 -12.23 20.75
C LEU A 119 -4.88 -11.74 20.02
N THR A 120 -5.69 -10.91 20.69
CA THR A 120 -6.97 -10.45 20.16
C THR A 120 -6.92 -9.02 19.64
N HIS A 121 -6.13 -8.15 20.28
CA HIS A 121 -6.24 -6.70 20.09
C HIS A 121 -4.99 -6.03 19.56
N LEU A 122 -3.81 -6.66 19.61
CA LEU A 122 -2.57 -6.02 19.17
C LEU A 122 -2.60 -5.69 17.68
N VAL A 123 -3.04 -6.63 16.83
CA VAL A 123 -3.15 -6.38 15.38
C VAL A 123 -4.13 -5.23 15.08
N PRO A 124 -5.39 -5.25 15.54
CA PRO A 124 -6.29 -4.11 15.34
C PRO A 124 -5.74 -2.78 15.85
N ALA A 125 -5.10 -2.77 17.02
CA ALA A 125 -4.55 -1.56 17.61
C ALA A 125 -3.38 -0.99 16.78
N ALA A 126 -2.47 -1.85 16.33
CA ALA A 126 -1.33 -1.46 15.50
C ALA A 126 -1.78 -0.95 14.11
N LEU A 127 -2.71 -1.63 13.45
CA LEU A 127 -3.22 -1.20 12.15
C LEU A 127 -4.01 0.11 12.24
N ARG A 128 -4.74 0.35 13.34
CA ARG A 128 -5.42 1.65 13.53
C ARG A 128 -4.43 2.78 13.70
N LEU A 129 -3.36 2.58 14.49
CA LEU A 129 -2.30 3.58 14.59
C LEU A 129 -1.61 3.85 13.23
N TYR A 130 -1.46 2.81 12.39
CA TYR A 130 -0.92 2.97 11.03
C TYR A 130 -1.70 4.01 10.22
N VAL A 131 -3.03 4.06 10.39
CA VAL A 131 -3.91 5.04 9.75
C VAL A 131 -3.88 6.37 10.49
N ASP A 132 -3.98 6.37 11.82
CA ASP A 132 -4.07 7.58 12.65
C ASP A 132 -2.85 8.50 12.49
N ILE A 133 -1.66 7.95 12.25
CA ILE A 133 -0.43 8.74 12.10
C ILE A 133 -0.43 9.65 10.86
N GLU A 134 -1.35 9.44 9.91
CA GLU A 134 -1.50 10.31 8.74
C GLU A 134 -2.01 11.71 9.11
N ALA A 135 -2.77 11.84 10.20
CA ALA A 135 -3.43 13.09 10.59
C ALA A 135 -2.52 14.09 11.35
N GLY A 136 -1.28 13.70 11.68
CA GLY A 136 -0.30 14.54 12.38
C GLY A 136 0.58 15.35 11.41
N GLY A 137 0.15 16.57 11.09
CA GLY A 137 0.78 17.42 10.07
C GLY A 137 1.97 18.28 10.53
N GLY A 138 3.04 18.24 9.70
CA GLY A 138 4.20 19.13 9.65
C GLY A 138 5.28 18.55 8.72
N ALA A 139 6.11 19.36 8.05
CA ALA A 139 7.11 18.84 7.08
C ALA A 139 8.11 17.83 7.69
N ASN A 140 8.54 18.03 8.95
CA ASN A 140 9.36 17.05 9.67
C ASN A 140 8.58 15.78 10.05
N GLN A 141 7.27 15.90 10.29
CA GLN A 141 6.40 14.79 10.68
C GLN A 141 6.04 13.87 9.49
N PHE A 142 6.24 14.35 8.26
CA PHE A 142 6.03 13.54 7.06
C PHE A 142 6.95 12.33 6.99
N TYR A 143 8.22 12.46 7.38
CA TYR A 143 9.18 11.34 7.34
C TYR A 143 9.02 10.40 8.54
N ASP A 144 8.67 10.94 9.71
CA ASP A 144 8.45 10.14 10.93
C ASP A 144 7.34 9.10 10.73
N LYS A 145 6.32 9.41 9.94
CA LYS A 145 5.21 8.49 9.67
C LYS A 145 5.68 7.19 9.01
N PHE A 146 6.63 7.25 8.08
CA PHE A 146 7.15 6.06 7.40
C PHE A 146 7.93 5.16 8.37
N ASN A 147 8.72 5.77 9.26
CA ASN A 147 9.45 5.02 10.29
C ASN A 147 8.50 4.33 11.27
N ILE A 148 7.44 5.01 11.73
CA ILE A 148 6.43 4.43 12.62
C ILE A 148 5.70 3.28 11.91
N ARG A 149 5.27 3.49 10.66
CA ARG A 149 4.60 2.48 9.85
C ARG A 149 5.47 1.27 9.54
N TYR A 150 6.77 1.49 9.35
CA TYR A 150 7.76 0.43 9.21
C TYR A 150 7.86 -0.41 10.48
N GLN A 151 7.93 0.21 11.66
CA GLN A 151 7.94 -0.53 12.94
C GLN A 151 6.66 -1.34 13.13
N ILE A 152 5.49 -0.76 12.79
CA ILE A 152 4.22 -1.48 12.76
C ILE A 152 4.30 -2.67 11.79
N GLY A 153 4.86 -2.47 10.60
CA GLY A 153 5.01 -3.50 9.58
C GLY A 153 5.90 -4.66 10.01
N GLU A 154 7.03 -4.41 10.68
CA GLU A 154 7.90 -5.46 11.25
C GLU A 154 7.18 -6.26 12.33
N ILE A 155 6.45 -5.59 13.23
CA ILE A 155 5.62 -6.28 14.22
C ILE A 155 4.59 -7.15 13.49
N CYS A 156 3.85 -6.56 12.55
CA CYS A 156 2.80 -7.24 11.81
C CYS A 156 3.31 -8.46 11.03
N GLU A 157 4.52 -8.39 10.47
CA GLU A 157 5.14 -9.54 9.79
C GLU A 157 5.35 -10.72 10.74
N TYR A 158 5.85 -10.47 11.95
CA TYR A 158 5.96 -11.52 12.97
C TYR A 158 4.57 -12.01 13.42
N LEU A 159 3.65 -11.09 13.74
CA LEU A 159 2.30 -11.43 14.17
C LEU A 159 1.55 -12.27 13.12
N TRP A 160 1.76 -12.00 11.83
CA TRP A 160 1.13 -12.77 10.77
C TRP A 160 1.53 -14.25 10.79
N LYS A 161 2.76 -14.59 11.21
CA LYS A 161 3.21 -15.98 11.35
C LYS A 161 2.45 -16.73 12.46
N VAL A 162 1.93 -16.01 13.45
CA VAL A 162 1.22 -16.55 14.62
C VAL A 162 -0.29 -16.63 14.36
N GLU A 163 -0.84 -17.85 14.42
CA GLU A 163 -2.21 -18.16 13.98
C GLU A 163 -3.33 -17.34 14.69
N PRO A 164 -3.35 -17.17 16.02
CA PRO A 164 -4.34 -16.31 16.68
C PRO A 164 -4.37 -14.86 16.15
N HIS A 165 -3.20 -14.26 15.93
CA HIS A 165 -3.08 -12.90 15.39
C HIS A 165 -3.56 -12.82 13.95
N ARG A 166 -3.17 -13.80 13.12
CA ARG A 166 -3.65 -13.89 11.73
C ARG A 166 -5.17 -13.97 11.67
N ARG A 167 -5.79 -14.75 12.57
CA ARG A 167 -7.26 -14.83 12.68
C ARG A 167 -7.89 -13.50 13.08
N ALA A 168 -7.32 -12.81 14.06
CA ALA A 168 -7.79 -11.48 14.48
C ALA A 168 -7.70 -10.47 13.31
N TRP A 169 -6.63 -10.53 12.52
CA TRP A 169 -6.47 -9.70 11.33
C TRP A 169 -7.53 -9.99 10.26
N ILE A 170 -7.73 -11.26 9.90
CA ILE A 170 -8.75 -11.67 8.93
C ILE A 170 -10.14 -11.24 9.41
N GLN A 171 -10.41 -11.38 10.71
CA GLN A 171 -11.68 -10.94 11.29
C GLN A 171 -11.86 -9.42 11.15
N LEU A 172 -10.84 -8.62 11.49
CA LEU A 172 -10.87 -7.16 11.35
C LEU A 172 -11.21 -6.75 9.92
N ALA A 173 -10.54 -7.34 8.93
CA ALA A 173 -10.77 -7.03 7.52
C ALA A 173 -12.19 -7.38 7.04
N ARG A 174 -12.85 -8.35 7.69
CA ARG A 174 -14.23 -8.75 7.39
C ARG A 174 -15.28 -7.90 8.11
N THR A 175 -15.00 -7.48 9.34
CA THR A 175 -15.97 -6.77 10.18
C THR A 175 -15.95 -5.27 9.98
N ASP A 176 -14.79 -4.70 9.64
CA ASP A 176 -14.58 -3.26 9.50
C ASP A 176 -13.95 -2.98 8.13
N THR A 177 -14.72 -3.22 7.09
CA THR A 177 -14.27 -3.12 5.69
C THR A 177 -13.84 -1.70 5.33
N ALA A 178 -14.58 -0.69 5.80
CA ALA A 178 -14.27 0.72 5.56
C ALA A 178 -12.90 1.11 6.13
N PHE A 179 -12.63 0.72 7.39
CA PHE A 179 -11.31 0.91 7.99
C PHE A 179 -10.23 0.17 7.20
N TYR A 180 -10.47 -1.10 6.85
CA TYR A 180 -9.47 -1.93 6.19
C TYR A 180 -9.12 -1.40 4.80
N THR A 181 -10.09 -0.90 4.04
CA THR A 181 -9.86 -0.23 2.75
C THR A 181 -9.01 1.04 2.93
N ARG A 182 -9.26 1.85 3.96
CA ARG A 182 -8.42 3.02 4.28
C ARG A 182 -6.99 2.61 4.65
N PHE A 183 -6.82 1.56 5.45
CA PHE A 183 -5.52 0.99 5.76
C PHE A 183 -4.78 0.53 4.50
N LEU A 184 -5.42 -0.23 3.61
CA LEU A 184 -4.82 -0.66 2.35
C LEU A 184 -4.45 0.51 1.44
N ASN A 185 -5.29 1.55 1.38
CA ASN A 185 -4.97 2.76 0.62
C ASN A 185 -3.67 3.41 1.13
N MET A 186 -3.51 3.54 2.45
CA MET A 186 -2.28 4.08 3.05
C MET A 186 -1.07 3.18 2.78
N LEU A 187 -1.23 1.86 2.94
CA LEU A 187 -0.17 0.89 2.65
C LEU A 187 0.34 0.97 1.21
N ILE A 188 -0.60 1.06 0.25
CA ILE A 188 -0.29 1.18 -1.18
C ILE A 188 0.31 2.55 -1.50
N ASN A 189 -0.20 3.64 -0.90
CA ASN A 189 0.38 4.98 -1.02
C ASN A 189 1.87 4.98 -0.63
N ASP A 190 2.18 4.42 0.54
CA ASP A 190 3.56 4.39 1.05
C ASP A 190 4.46 3.55 0.16
N ALA A 191 3.98 2.37 -0.26
CA ALA A 191 4.75 1.49 -1.14
C ALA A 191 5.03 2.14 -2.50
N ILE A 192 4.06 2.85 -3.09
CA ILE A 192 4.26 3.60 -4.34
C ILE A 192 5.33 4.66 -4.15
N TRP A 193 5.18 5.51 -3.13
CA TRP A 193 6.08 6.65 -2.91
C TRP A 193 7.52 6.19 -2.64
N LEU A 194 7.71 5.27 -1.68
CA LEU A 194 9.04 4.80 -1.28
C LEU A 194 9.77 4.09 -2.43
N LEU A 195 9.06 3.25 -3.19
CA LEU A 195 9.66 2.56 -4.32
C LEU A 195 9.96 3.52 -5.47
N ASP A 196 9.05 4.42 -5.82
CA ASP A 196 9.28 5.37 -6.91
C ASP A 196 10.48 6.27 -6.64
N GLU A 197 10.56 6.81 -5.42
CA GLU A 197 11.68 7.62 -4.95
C GLU A 197 13.00 6.82 -4.99
N SER A 198 12.98 5.56 -4.53
CA SER A 198 14.12 4.66 -4.63
C SER A 198 14.57 4.41 -6.08
N LEU A 199 13.61 4.21 -7.00
CA LEU A 199 13.90 3.97 -8.41
C LEU A 199 14.49 5.20 -9.11
N ASN A 200 14.07 6.41 -8.71
CA ASN A 200 14.58 7.67 -9.26
C ASN A 200 16.01 7.99 -8.79
N ARG A 201 16.39 7.57 -7.57
CA ARG A 201 17.74 7.76 -7.02
C ARG A 201 18.80 6.79 -7.57
N LEU A 202 18.41 5.59 -8.02
CA LEU A 202 19.35 4.61 -8.58
C LEU A 202 20.17 5.17 -9.78
N PRO A 203 19.55 5.85 -10.77
CA PRO A 203 20.28 6.57 -11.82
C PRO A 203 21.25 7.64 -11.31
N GLU A 204 20.89 8.38 -10.27
CA GLU A 204 21.74 9.45 -9.71
C GLU A 204 23.03 8.88 -9.11
N VAL A 205 22.90 7.82 -8.31
CA VAL A 205 24.05 7.11 -7.74
C VAL A 205 24.93 6.49 -8.83
N ARG A 206 24.33 5.91 -9.88
CA ARG A 206 25.11 5.43 -11.04
C ARG A 206 25.86 6.58 -11.71
N GLN A 207 25.24 7.75 -11.87
CA GLN A 207 25.89 8.88 -12.50
C GLN A 207 27.10 9.34 -11.69
N PHE A 208 26.97 9.42 -10.36
CA PHE A 208 28.10 9.71 -9.48
C PHE A 208 29.22 8.66 -9.59
N ASP A 209 28.88 7.37 -9.56
CA ASP A 209 29.86 6.29 -9.72
C ASP A 209 30.58 6.35 -11.09
N THR A 210 29.89 6.82 -12.13
CA THR A 210 30.48 6.99 -13.47
C THR A 210 31.41 8.20 -13.50
N ASP A 211 30.99 9.33 -12.94
CA ASP A 211 31.78 10.57 -12.92
C ASP A 211 33.06 10.45 -12.08
N SER A 212 33.00 9.67 -11.00
CA SER A 212 34.13 9.43 -10.09
C SER A 212 35.03 8.26 -10.51
N ALA A 213 34.64 7.48 -11.52
CA ALA A 213 35.48 6.39 -12.05
C ALA A 213 36.67 6.91 -12.87
N ASP A 214 36.53 8.06 -13.52
CA ASP A 214 37.64 8.75 -14.19
C ASP A 214 38.42 9.57 -13.14
N ALA A 215 39.44 8.93 -12.57
CA ALA A 215 40.22 9.52 -11.48
C ALA A 215 40.93 10.82 -11.88
N ASP A 216 41.36 10.97 -13.13
CA ASP A 216 42.07 12.15 -13.61
C ASP A 216 41.07 13.31 -13.82
N ALA A 217 39.94 13.05 -14.47
CA ALA A 217 38.88 14.04 -14.64
C ALA A 217 38.26 14.45 -13.30
N TRP A 218 38.11 13.51 -12.36
CA TRP A 218 37.64 13.79 -11.00
C TRP A 218 38.66 14.64 -10.22
N ALA A 219 39.95 14.29 -10.29
CA ALA A 219 41.03 15.03 -9.63
C ALA A 219 41.21 16.45 -10.19
N ALA A 220 40.87 16.68 -11.46
CA ALA A 220 40.90 17.99 -12.10
C ALA A 220 39.78 18.94 -11.61
N ARG A 221 38.70 18.42 -11.03
CA ARG A 221 37.61 19.26 -10.47
C ARG A 221 38.08 20.05 -9.23
N PRO A 222 37.51 21.24 -8.99
CA PRO A 222 37.74 21.99 -7.75
C PRO A 222 37.45 21.15 -6.50
N ALA A 223 38.28 21.29 -5.45
CA ALA A 223 38.12 20.52 -4.23
C ALA A 223 36.77 20.73 -3.53
N GLN A 224 36.23 21.96 -3.59
CA GLN A 224 34.90 22.28 -3.07
C GLN A 224 33.79 21.52 -3.81
N GLU A 225 33.82 21.53 -5.14
CA GLU A 225 32.82 20.82 -5.96
C GLU A 225 32.85 19.30 -5.69
N ARG A 226 34.05 18.71 -5.57
CA ARG A 226 34.19 17.29 -5.17
C ARG A 226 33.55 17.02 -3.83
N SER A 227 33.87 17.83 -2.81
CA SER A 227 33.34 17.67 -1.45
C SER A 227 31.81 17.79 -1.44
N GLU A 228 31.24 18.73 -2.20
CA GLU A 228 29.78 18.91 -2.30
C GLU A 228 29.11 17.70 -2.96
N ARG A 229 29.68 17.18 -4.05
CA ARG A 229 29.13 16.00 -4.74
C ARG A 229 29.28 14.71 -3.93
N GLU A 230 30.39 14.54 -3.21
CA GLU A 230 30.60 13.40 -2.31
C GLU A 230 29.59 13.42 -1.15
N SER A 231 29.37 14.59 -0.54
CA SER A 231 28.36 14.78 0.50
C SER A 231 26.95 14.50 -0.01
N ALA A 232 26.60 15.06 -1.18
CA ALA A 232 25.30 14.83 -1.80
C ALA A 232 25.07 13.34 -2.10
N ASN A 233 26.04 12.66 -2.71
CA ASN A 233 25.95 11.23 -2.99
C ASN A 233 25.83 10.40 -1.70
N GLN A 234 26.54 10.77 -0.63
CA GLN A 234 26.40 10.09 0.65
C GLN A 234 24.98 10.23 1.24
N SER A 235 24.35 11.41 1.08
CA SER A 235 22.93 11.61 1.45
C SER A 235 22.03 10.72 0.60
N THR A 236 22.13 10.78 -0.73
CA THR A 236 21.33 9.98 -1.66
C THR A 236 21.45 8.48 -1.36
N VAL A 237 22.65 7.99 -1.05
CA VAL A 237 22.89 6.59 -0.70
C VAL A 237 22.22 6.20 0.63
N ASN A 238 22.27 7.06 1.64
CA ASN A 238 21.63 6.79 2.92
C ASN A 238 20.10 6.78 2.78
N GLU A 239 19.55 7.74 2.06
CA GLU A 239 18.11 7.85 1.83
C GLU A 239 17.60 6.69 0.96
N LEU A 240 18.32 6.30 -0.10
CA LEU A 240 17.99 5.12 -0.92
C LEU A 240 17.93 3.84 -0.09
N LYS A 241 18.90 3.61 0.80
CA LYS A 241 18.88 2.42 1.68
C LYS A 241 17.67 2.43 2.60
N ASN A 242 17.39 3.59 3.18
CA ASN A 242 16.26 3.77 4.07
C ASN A 242 14.96 3.45 3.33
N ASP A 243 14.72 4.12 2.20
CA ASP A 243 13.47 3.99 1.46
C ASP A 243 13.26 2.58 0.91
N LEU A 244 14.32 1.90 0.45
CA LEU A 244 14.24 0.49 0.05
C LEU A 244 13.90 -0.43 1.24
N THR A 245 14.47 -0.17 2.42
CA THR A 245 14.19 -0.96 3.62
C THR A 245 12.72 -0.81 4.03
N LEU A 246 12.23 0.43 4.05
CA LEU A 246 10.84 0.75 4.35
C LEU A 246 9.90 0.11 3.30
N ALA A 247 10.17 0.31 2.01
CA ALA A 247 9.37 -0.21 0.91
C ALA A 247 9.20 -1.74 0.96
N LYS A 248 10.28 -2.48 1.22
CA LYS A 248 10.24 -3.95 1.30
C LYS A 248 9.28 -4.45 2.38
N VAL A 249 9.16 -3.75 3.52
CA VAL A 249 8.17 -4.10 4.55
C VAL A 249 6.75 -3.93 4.02
N HIS A 250 6.45 -2.81 3.35
CA HIS A 250 5.11 -2.57 2.81
C HIS A 250 4.74 -3.59 1.72
N VAL A 251 5.65 -3.91 0.80
CA VAL A 251 5.40 -4.92 -0.25
C VAL A 251 5.21 -6.32 0.35
N ARG A 252 5.99 -6.71 1.37
CA ARG A 252 5.76 -7.98 2.10
C ARG A 252 4.40 -8.01 2.76
N MET A 253 4.00 -6.91 3.40
CA MET A 253 2.68 -6.76 4.02
C MET A 253 1.56 -6.90 3.00
N MET A 254 1.68 -6.29 1.82
CA MET A 254 0.76 -6.52 0.71
C MET A 254 0.76 -8.00 0.27
N GLY A 255 1.92 -8.64 0.17
CA GLY A 255 2.06 -10.03 -0.25
C GLY A 255 1.29 -11.01 0.64
N TYR A 256 1.51 -10.97 1.95
CA TYR A 256 0.83 -11.92 2.84
C TYR A 256 -0.65 -11.57 3.09
N THR A 257 -1.01 -10.28 3.10
CA THR A 257 -2.43 -9.88 3.26
C THR A 257 -3.24 -10.21 2.02
N SER A 258 -2.73 -9.95 0.81
CA SER A 258 -3.43 -10.28 -0.45
C SER A 258 -3.67 -11.79 -0.60
N ARG A 259 -2.80 -12.65 -0.06
CA ARG A 259 -2.96 -14.11 -0.10
C ARG A 259 -4.20 -14.61 0.66
N ASN A 260 -4.54 -14.01 1.80
CA ASN A 260 -5.64 -14.48 2.65
C ASN A 260 -6.84 -13.51 2.72
N ILE A 261 -6.65 -12.26 2.31
CA ILE A 261 -7.58 -11.15 2.42
C ILE A 261 -7.58 -10.38 1.08
N ALA A 262 -7.80 -11.09 -0.03
CA ALA A 262 -7.77 -10.50 -1.37
C ALA A 262 -8.96 -9.58 -1.66
N ALA A 263 -10.15 -9.88 -1.13
CA ALA A 263 -11.39 -9.20 -1.52
C ALA A 263 -11.35 -7.66 -1.43
N PRO A 264 -10.76 -7.04 -0.37
CA PRO A 264 -10.62 -5.58 -0.31
C PRO A 264 -9.69 -4.97 -1.37
N PHE A 265 -8.76 -5.73 -1.96
CA PHE A 265 -7.94 -5.27 -3.08
C PHE A 265 -8.70 -5.29 -4.41
N LEU A 266 -9.76 -6.09 -4.51
CA LEU A 266 -10.54 -6.32 -5.73
C LEU A 266 -11.79 -5.43 -5.82
N THR A 267 -11.97 -4.51 -4.87
CA THR A 267 -13.10 -3.56 -4.93
C THR A 267 -12.88 -2.51 -6.02
N PRO A 268 -13.95 -1.94 -6.61
CA PRO A 268 -13.84 -0.97 -7.71
C PRO A 268 -12.94 0.24 -7.40
N ASP A 269 -12.95 0.71 -6.16
CA ASP A 269 -12.14 1.84 -5.66
C ASP A 269 -10.66 1.50 -5.42
N MET A 270 -10.30 0.21 -5.40
CA MET A 270 -8.94 -0.27 -5.08
C MET A 270 -8.25 -1.01 -6.24
N VAL A 271 -8.99 -1.80 -7.02
CA VAL A 271 -8.41 -2.75 -7.98
C VAL A 271 -7.55 -2.09 -9.06
N GLY A 272 -8.02 -0.98 -9.63
CA GLY A 272 -7.25 -0.20 -10.61
C GLY A 272 -5.98 0.40 -9.99
N ARG A 273 -6.04 0.81 -8.72
CA ARG A 273 -4.90 1.40 -8.01
C ARG A 273 -3.79 0.38 -7.80
N VAL A 274 -4.13 -0.82 -7.30
CA VAL A 274 -3.16 -1.88 -7.09
C VAL A 274 -2.61 -2.42 -8.41
N ALA A 275 -3.46 -2.58 -9.44
CA ALA A 275 -3.00 -3.00 -10.77
C ALA A 275 -1.99 -2.01 -11.38
N ASN A 276 -2.29 -0.71 -11.35
CA ASN A 276 -1.40 0.34 -11.86
C ASN A 276 -0.06 0.36 -11.11
N MET A 277 -0.08 0.24 -9.78
CA MET A 277 1.13 0.15 -8.96
C MET A 277 1.98 -1.05 -9.40
N LEU A 278 1.38 -2.24 -9.45
CA LEU A 278 2.11 -3.46 -9.77
C LEU A 278 2.68 -3.40 -11.19
N ASN A 279 1.90 -2.94 -12.18
CA ASN A 279 2.34 -2.83 -13.57
C ASN A 279 3.51 -1.85 -13.71
N TYR A 280 3.43 -0.70 -13.02
CA TYR A 280 4.49 0.29 -13.00
C TYR A 280 5.81 -0.34 -12.54
N PHE A 281 5.83 -1.01 -11.38
CA PHE A 281 7.05 -1.63 -10.88
C PHE A 281 7.50 -2.83 -11.73
N LEU A 282 6.57 -3.61 -12.28
CA LEU A 282 6.90 -4.71 -13.18
C LEU A 282 7.64 -4.22 -14.44
N LYS A 283 7.21 -3.09 -15.01
CA LYS A 283 7.88 -2.43 -16.16
C LYS A 283 9.32 -2.04 -15.86
N TYR A 284 9.60 -1.62 -14.63
CA TYR A 284 10.93 -1.26 -14.16
C TYR A 284 11.80 -2.45 -13.80
N LEU A 285 11.22 -3.53 -13.27
CA LEU A 285 11.98 -4.69 -12.79
C LEU A 285 12.26 -5.73 -13.88
N ALA A 286 11.27 -6.02 -14.72
CA ALA A 286 11.34 -7.04 -15.76
C ALA A 286 11.30 -6.46 -17.19
N GLY A 287 10.74 -5.26 -17.35
CA GLY A 287 10.48 -4.65 -18.65
C GLY A 287 11.61 -3.81 -19.26
N SER A 288 11.21 -2.92 -20.17
CA SER A 288 12.11 -2.06 -20.95
C SER A 288 12.95 -1.10 -20.11
N LYS A 289 12.49 -0.73 -18.92
CA LYS A 289 13.16 0.21 -18.01
C LYS A 289 14.20 -0.44 -17.10
N ARG A 290 14.32 -1.77 -17.06
CA ARG A 290 15.25 -2.49 -16.16
C ARG A 290 16.71 -2.06 -16.27
N ARG A 291 17.15 -1.67 -17.47
CA ARG A 291 18.53 -1.20 -17.69
C ARG A 291 18.81 0.11 -16.97
N ALA A 292 17.80 0.96 -16.80
CA ALA A 292 17.93 2.23 -16.10
C ALA A 292 18.29 2.05 -14.62
N LEU A 293 17.93 0.90 -14.02
CA LEU A 293 18.16 0.61 -12.60
C LEU A 293 19.48 -0.11 -12.31
N LYS A 294 20.29 -0.41 -13.33
CA LYS A 294 21.56 -1.10 -13.14
C LYS A 294 22.54 -0.19 -12.42
N VAL A 295 23.02 -0.61 -11.26
CA VAL A 295 24.07 0.05 -10.46
C VAL A 295 25.22 -0.93 -10.21
N LYS A 296 26.40 -0.42 -9.87
CA LYS A 296 27.55 -1.23 -9.45
C LYS A 296 27.35 -1.66 -7.99
N ASP A 297 27.70 -2.89 -7.64
CA ASP A 297 27.63 -3.42 -6.27
C ASP A 297 26.28 -3.15 -5.57
N PRO A 298 25.15 -3.66 -6.11
CA PRO A 298 23.80 -3.28 -5.68
C PRO A 298 23.52 -3.56 -4.19
N GLU A 299 24.19 -4.57 -3.61
CA GLU A 299 24.12 -4.89 -2.18
C GLU A 299 24.56 -3.71 -1.29
N LYS A 300 25.49 -2.87 -1.77
CA LYS A 300 25.92 -1.64 -1.07
C LYS A 300 24.73 -0.74 -0.78
N TYR A 301 23.70 -0.75 -1.62
CA TYR A 301 22.52 0.11 -1.54
C TYR A 301 21.30 -0.60 -0.95
N GLY A 302 21.41 -1.88 -0.56
CA GLY A 302 20.25 -2.70 -0.16
C GLY A 302 19.31 -3.02 -1.33
N TRP A 303 19.79 -2.82 -2.57
CA TRP A 303 19.02 -3.03 -3.79
C TRP A 303 19.09 -4.49 -4.23
N ASP A 304 17.97 -5.21 -4.11
CA ASP A 304 17.81 -6.53 -4.68
C ASP A 304 16.58 -6.55 -5.62
N PRO A 305 16.78 -6.33 -6.93
CA PRO A 305 15.68 -6.33 -7.89
C PRO A 305 15.02 -7.70 -8.05
N LYS A 306 15.73 -8.80 -7.74
CA LYS A 306 15.20 -10.16 -7.87
C LYS A 306 14.23 -10.45 -6.74
N GLU A 307 14.61 -10.11 -5.52
CA GLU A 307 13.74 -10.20 -4.34
C GLU A 307 12.49 -9.34 -4.55
N LEU A 308 12.65 -8.07 -4.95
CA LEU A 308 11.52 -7.17 -5.17
C LEU A 308 10.58 -7.67 -6.28
N LEU A 309 11.12 -8.12 -7.41
CA LEU A 309 10.32 -8.72 -8.47
C LEU A 309 9.54 -9.94 -7.98
N SER A 310 10.19 -10.81 -7.20
CA SER A 310 9.55 -11.99 -6.63
C SER A 310 8.37 -11.62 -5.73
N MET A 311 8.53 -10.60 -4.86
CA MET A 311 7.45 -10.13 -3.98
C MET A 311 6.29 -9.49 -4.75
N ILE A 312 6.58 -8.67 -5.77
CA ILE A 312 5.56 -8.07 -6.63
C ILE A 312 4.74 -9.15 -7.34
N VAL A 313 5.40 -10.19 -7.86
CA VAL A 313 4.73 -11.32 -8.50
C VAL A 313 3.90 -12.15 -7.52
N ASP A 314 4.30 -12.27 -6.26
CA ASP A 314 3.45 -12.91 -5.24
C ASP A 314 2.12 -12.18 -5.04
N VAL A 315 2.10 -10.85 -5.13
CA VAL A 315 0.86 -10.07 -5.05
C VAL A 315 -0.01 -10.34 -6.29
N TYR A 316 0.56 -10.32 -7.49
CA TYR A 316 -0.18 -10.69 -8.73
C TYR A 316 -0.82 -12.07 -8.61
N LEU A 317 -0.05 -13.08 -8.22
CA LEU A 317 -0.54 -14.46 -8.11
C LEU A 317 -1.59 -14.63 -7.02
N SER A 318 -1.49 -13.86 -5.93
CA SER A 318 -2.46 -13.91 -4.83
C SER A 318 -3.79 -13.28 -5.25
N LEU A 319 -3.74 -12.10 -5.89
CA LEU A 319 -4.94 -11.43 -6.38
C LEU A 319 -5.59 -12.17 -7.54
N SER A 320 -4.80 -12.68 -8.49
CA SER A 320 -5.29 -13.48 -9.61
C SER A 320 -5.98 -14.77 -9.15
N ALA A 321 -5.49 -15.43 -8.09
CA ALA A 321 -6.17 -16.60 -7.52
C ALA A 321 -7.57 -16.27 -6.97
N ALA A 322 -7.76 -15.06 -6.47
CA ALA A 322 -9.03 -14.59 -5.92
C ALA A 322 -9.92 -13.89 -6.97
N ASP A 323 -9.39 -13.61 -8.16
CA ASP A 323 -10.05 -12.86 -9.23
C ASP A 323 -11.05 -13.71 -10.03
N VAL A 324 -12.11 -14.15 -9.35
CA VAL A 324 -13.16 -14.97 -9.97
C VAL A 324 -13.84 -14.22 -11.12
N GLU A 325 -14.18 -12.95 -10.90
CA GLU A 325 -14.91 -12.12 -11.85
C GLU A 325 -14.05 -11.51 -12.97
N GLY A 326 -12.71 -11.57 -12.85
CA GLY A 326 -11.81 -11.02 -13.87
C GLY A 326 -11.59 -9.51 -13.75
N VAL A 327 -12.01 -8.92 -12.63
CA VAL A 327 -11.89 -7.48 -12.37
C VAL A 327 -10.42 -7.05 -12.22
N PHE A 328 -9.57 -7.92 -11.67
CA PHE A 328 -8.14 -7.61 -11.56
C PHE A 328 -7.43 -7.74 -12.91
N ALA A 329 -7.71 -8.81 -13.66
CA ALA A 329 -7.18 -8.96 -15.02
C ALA A 329 -7.62 -7.78 -15.94
N ALA A 330 -8.88 -7.36 -15.85
CA ALA A 330 -9.37 -6.18 -16.57
C ALA A 330 -8.67 -4.89 -16.13
N ALA A 331 -8.47 -4.69 -14.82
CA ALA A 331 -7.75 -3.54 -14.29
C ALA A 331 -6.26 -3.50 -14.72
N ILE A 332 -5.61 -4.66 -14.83
CA ILE A 332 -4.25 -4.76 -15.38
C ILE A 332 -4.25 -4.30 -16.85
N ALA A 333 -5.19 -4.79 -17.65
CA ALA A 333 -5.29 -4.47 -19.07
C ALA A 333 -5.60 -2.98 -19.32
N ALA A 334 -6.41 -2.36 -18.46
CA ALA A 334 -6.81 -0.96 -18.57
C ALA A 334 -5.66 0.04 -18.31
N ASP A 335 -4.51 -0.39 -17.77
CA ASP A 335 -3.37 0.48 -17.53
C ASP A 335 -2.55 0.78 -18.79
N GLY A 336 -3.02 1.73 -19.60
CA GLY A 336 -2.33 2.16 -20.81
C GLY A 336 -0.93 2.77 -20.60
N ARG A 337 -0.51 3.05 -19.35
CA ARG A 337 0.83 3.64 -19.06
C ARG A 337 1.90 2.59 -18.92
N SER A 338 1.58 1.43 -18.34
CA SER A 338 2.59 0.42 -17.98
C SER A 338 2.33 -0.96 -18.56
N TYR A 339 1.07 -1.34 -18.79
CA TYR A 339 0.72 -2.65 -19.34
C TYR A 339 1.16 -2.79 -20.81
N THR A 340 1.73 -3.94 -21.15
CA THR A 340 1.88 -4.45 -22.53
C THR A 340 1.92 -5.97 -22.47
N ASP A 341 1.35 -6.68 -23.45
CA ASP A 341 1.41 -8.16 -23.51
C ASP A 341 2.86 -8.67 -23.39
N LYS A 342 3.77 -8.00 -24.11
CA LYS A 342 5.19 -8.32 -24.11
C LYS A 342 5.81 -8.22 -22.72
N LEU A 343 5.42 -7.25 -21.89
CA LEU A 343 5.95 -7.10 -20.53
C LEU A 343 5.69 -8.36 -19.70
N PHE A 344 4.50 -8.95 -19.81
CA PHE A 344 4.14 -10.14 -19.06
C PHE A 344 4.86 -11.39 -19.59
N THR A 345 4.96 -11.55 -20.91
CA THR A 345 5.76 -12.63 -21.52
C THR A 345 7.24 -12.55 -21.15
N ASP A 346 7.83 -11.35 -21.21
CA ASP A 346 9.23 -11.11 -20.81
C ASP A 346 9.41 -11.38 -19.31
N THR A 347 8.42 -11.01 -18.48
CA THR A 347 8.43 -11.28 -17.03
C THR A 347 8.45 -12.77 -16.75
N ALA A 348 7.55 -13.56 -17.35
CA ALA A 348 7.51 -15.02 -17.17
C ALA A 348 8.86 -15.67 -17.55
N THR A 349 9.46 -15.20 -18.64
CA THR A 349 10.80 -15.64 -19.07
C THR A 349 11.88 -15.31 -18.05
N VAL A 350 11.86 -14.10 -17.47
CA VAL A 350 12.80 -13.68 -16.43
C VAL A 350 12.63 -14.52 -15.15
N LEU A 351 11.38 -14.73 -14.71
CA LEU A 351 11.08 -15.54 -13.53
C LEU A 351 11.62 -16.97 -13.67
N ARG A 352 11.41 -17.58 -14.84
CA ARG A 352 11.89 -18.92 -15.17
C ARG A 352 13.42 -18.98 -15.25
N THR A 353 14.02 -18.08 -16.03
CA THR A 353 15.48 -18.08 -16.29
C THR A 353 16.30 -17.84 -15.02
N LEU A 354 15.80 -16.97 -14.13
CA LEU A 354 16.48 -16.65 -12.87
C LEU A 354 16.07 -17.58 -11.72
N GLY A 355 15.12 -18.50 -11.93
CA GLY A 355 14.61 -19.41 -10.90
C GLY A 355 13.96 -18.69 -9.72
N LEU A 356 13.31 -17.55 -9.96
CA LEU A 356 12.70 -16.73 -8.89
C LEU A 356 11.37 -17.30 -8.37
N LYS A 357 10.72 -18.14 -9.18
CA LYS A 357 9.44 -18.78 -8.90
C LYS A 357 9.47 -20.23 -9.36
N THR A 358 8.59 -21.06 -8.79
CA THR A 358 8.41 -22.45 -9.22
C THR A 358 7.78 -22.48 -10.61
N GLU A 359 7.98 -23.56 -11.39
CA GLU A 359 7.29 -23.69 -12.70
C GLU A 359 5.78 -23.60 -12.57
N HIS A 360 5.20 -24.13 -11.47
CA HIS A 360 3.79 -23.99 -11.18
C HIS A 360 3.35 -22.51 -11.06
N ASP A 361 4.12 -21.70 -10.33
CA ASP A 361 3.81 -20.27 -10.16
C ASP A 361 4.05 -19.48 -11.44
N VAL A 362 5.05 -19.84 -12.24
CA VAL A 362 5.28 -19.23 -13.57
C VAL A 362 4.12 -19.57 -14.51
N SER A 363 3.65 -20.81 -14.55
CA SER A 363 2.48 -21.20 -15.37
C SER A 363 1.22 -20.44 -14.94
N ARG A 364 0.98 -20.27 -13.64
CA ARG A 364 -0.13 -19.45 -13.14
C ARG A 364 -0.02 -17.98 -13.55
N PHE A 365 1.20 -17.43 -13.56
CA PHE A 365 1.45 -16.07 -14.05
C PHE A 365 1.17 -15.96 -15.56
N GLU A 366 1.56 -16.96 -16.35
CA GLU A 366 1.28 -17.04 -17.79
C GLU A 366 -0.22 -17.17 -18.08
N GLU A 367 -0.96 -17.98 -17.31
CA GLU A 367 -2.43 -18.09 -17.40
C GLU A 367 -3.11 -16.74 -17.12
N MET A 368 -2.69 -16.05 -16.06
CA MET A 368 -3.17 -14.69 -15.75
C MET A 368 -2.84 -13.73 -16.90
N ALA A 369 -1.62 -13.76 -17.43
CA ALA A 369 -1.19 -12.90 -18.52
C ALA A 369 -2.04 -13.12 -19.79
N GLU A 370 -2.35 -14.37 -20.12
CA GLU A 370 -3.21 -14.69 -21.27
C GLU A 370 -4.66 -14.21 -21.05
N ARG A 371 -5.22 -14.38 -19.84
CA ARG A 371 -6.54 -13.84 -19.51
C ARG A 371 -6.57 -12.31 -19.67
N THR A 372 -5.55 -11.62 -19.15
CA THR A 372 -5.40 -10.17 -19.28
C THR A 372 -5.31 -9.76 -20.75
N ARG A 373 -4.52 -10.47 -21.57
CA ARG A 373 -4.39 -10.19 -23.00
C ARG A 373 -5.72 -10.30 -23.75
N LEU A 374 -6.51 -11.35 -23.46
CA LEU A 374 -7.82 -11.54 -24.06
C LEU A 374 -8.79 -10.41 -23.67
N LEU A 375 -8.80 -10.01 -22.39
CA LEU A 375 -9.61 -8.89 -21.92
C LEU A 375 -9.16 -7.55 -22.52
N ALA A 376 -7.86 -7.34 -22.69
CA ALA A 376 -7.31 -6.15 -23.35
C ALA A 376 -7.79 -6.05 -24.81
N ALA A 377 -7.79 -7.17 -25.54
CA ALA A 377 -8.28 -7.22 -26.92
C ALA A 377 -9.78 -6.90 -27.01
N VAL A 378 -10.60 -7.45 -26.11
CA VAL A 378 -12.03 -7.15 -26.04
C VAL A 378 -12.27 -5.67 -25.70
N ALA A 379 -11.56 -5.13 -24.70
CA ALA A 379 -11.71 -3.73 -24.31
C ALA A 379 -11.30 -2.77 -25.45
N GLN A 380 -10.25 -3.10 -26.20
CA GLN A 380 -9.81 -2.31 -27.36
C GLN A 380 -10.86 -2.33 -28.49
N GLU A 381 -11.51 -3.47 -28.74
CA GLU A 381 -12.63 -3.56 -29.68
C GLU A 381 -13.84 -2.74 -29.21
N GLU A 382 -14.20 -2.84 -27.93
CA GLU A 382 -15.27 -2.02 -27.34
C GLU A 382 -14.97 -0.52 -27.42
N GLU A 383 -13.73 -0.09 -27.18
CA GLU A 383 -13.32 1.32 -27.30
C GLU A 383 -13.39 1.79 -28.76
N ALA A 384 -13.01 0.95 -29.72
CA ALA A 384 -13.14 1.25 -31.14
C ALA A 384 -14.62 1.40 -31.57
N ASP A 385 -15.52 0.58 -31.04
CA ASP A 385 -16.96 0.66 -31.29
C ASP A 385 -17.59 1.91 -30.68
N LEU A 386 -17.16 2.29 -29.48
CA LEU A 386 -17.66 3.48 -28.77
C LEU A 386 -17.14 4.79 -29.38
N GLY A 387 -15.91 4.79 -29.90
CA GLY A 387 -15.24 5.98 -30.42
C GLY A 387 -15.18 7.12 -29.40
N ASP A 388 -15.20 8.37 -29.88
CA ASP A 388 -15.07 9.54 -29.00
C ASP A 388 -16.23 9.66 -27.99
N ILE A 389 -15.87 9.63 -26.70
CA ILE A 389 -16.81 9.78 -25.59
C ILE A 389 -17.15 11.27 -25.42
N PRO A 390 -18.44 11.67 -25.41
CA PRO A 390 -18.84 13.04 -25.09
C PRO A 390 -18.34 13.49 -23.71
N ASP A 391 -17.87 14.74 -23.62
CA ASP A 391 -17.32 15.31 -22.36
C ASP A 391 -18.27 15.18 -21.16
N GLU A 392 -19.59 15.26 -21.39
CA GLU A 392 -20.59 15.13 -20.32
C GLU A 392 -20.73 13.71 -19.75
N PHE A 393 -20.21 12.70 -20.45
CA PHE A 393 -20.20 11.29 -20.02
C PHE A 393 -18.83 10.86 -19.51
N ALA A 394 -17.79 11.67 -19.73
CA ALA A 394 -16.45 11.43 -19.25
C ALA A 394 -16.26 11.92 -17.80
N ASP A 395 -15.52 11.15 -17.01
CA ASP A 395 -15.07 11.58 -15.69
C ASP A 395 -14.14 12.80 -15.84
N PRO A 396 -14.34 13.91 -15.10
CA PRO A 396 -13.60 15.14 -15.30
C PRO A 396 -12.09 15.04 -15.01
N ILE A 397 -11.65 14.04 -14.26
CA ILE A 397 -10.24 13.85 -13.88
C ILE A 397 -9.62 12.71 -14.68
N MET A 398 -10.32 11.59 -14.80
CA MET A 398 -9.80 10.41 -15.46
C MET A 398 -9.99 10.45 -16.98
N CYS A 399 -10.89 11.31 -17.49
CA CYS A 399 -11.24 11.44 -18.91
C CYS A 399 -11.70 10.10 -19.53
N THR A 400 -12.33 9.24 -18.72
CA THR A 400 -12.88 7.94 -19.12
C THR A 400 -14.39 7.93 -18.95
N LEU A 401 -15.11 7.07 -19.66
CA LEU A 401 -16.57 6.92 -19.49
C LEU A 401 -16.94 6.66 -18.03
N MET A 402 -17.88 7.41 -17.47
CA MET A 402 -18.40 7.16 -16.12
C MET A 402 -19.31 5.92 -16.13
N LEU A 403 -19.03 4.95 -15.28
CA LEU A 403 -19.82 3.73 -15.13
C LEU A 403 -20.83 3.83 -14.00
N ASP A 404 -20.54 4.61 -12.95
CA ASP A 404 -21.46 4.89 -11.85
C ASP A 404 -21.38 6.40 -11.50
N PRO A 405 -22.01 7.27 -12.30
CA PRO A 405 -21.92 8.70 -12.12
C PRO A 405 -22.59 9.14 -10.82
N VAL A 406 -21.85 9.89 -10.00
CA VAL A 406 -22.32 10.52 -8.78
C VAL A 406 -22.18 12.03 -8.87
N LEU A 407 -23.16 12.72 -8.29
CA LEU A 407 -23.21 14.17 -8.19
C LEU A 407 -22.58 14.60 -6.85
N LEU A 408 -21.57 15.47 -6.93
CA LEU A 408 -20.98 16.13 -5.78
C LEU A 408 -21.85 17.35 -5.37
N PRO A 409 -21.80 17.79 -4.11
CA PRO A 409 -22.50 19.01 -3.67
C PRO A 409 -22.14 20.29 -4.45
N SER A 410 -20.97 20.32 -5.11
CA SER A 410 -20.55 21.40 -6.00
C SER A 410 -21.32 21.44 -7.33
N GLY A 411 -22.03 20.38 -7.68
CA GLY A 411 -22.72 20.20 -8.96
C GLY A 411 -21.92 19.42 -10.00
N ASP A 412 -20.67 19.06 -9.71
CA ASP A 412 -19.82 18.26 -10.61
C ASP A 412 -20.23 16.78 -10.58
N ASN A 413 -20.15 16.11 -11.73
CA ASN A 413 -20.32 14.65 -11.82
C ASN A 413 -18.95 13.98 -11.86
N MET A 414 -18.81 12.86 -11.15
CA MET A 414 -17.64 12.00 -11.18
C MET A 414 -18.05 10.54 -11.17
N ASP A 415 -17.18 9.66 -11.62
CA ASP A 415 -17.37 8.23 -11.44
C ASP A 415 -17.17 7.86 -9.95
N ARG A 416 -18.09 7.07 -9.37
CA ARG A 416 -18.06 6.73 -7.94
C ARG A 416 -16.71 6.15 -7.48
N PRO A 417 -16.11 5.14 -8.15
CA PRO A 417 -14.78 4.64 -7.82
C PRO A 417 -13.71 5.73 -7.72
N ASN A 418 -13.72 6.71 -8.63
CA ASN A 418 -12.73 7.77 -8.70
C ASN A 418 -12.83 8.73 -7.51
N ILE A 419 -14.04 9.19 -7.18
CA ILE A 419 -14.26 10.06 -6.02
C ILE A 419 -14.07 9.30 -4.69
N MET A 420 -14.48 8.03 -4.61
CA MET A 420 -14.23 7.22 -3.42
C MET A 420 -12.73 7.09 -3.14
N ARG A 421 -11.91 6.83 -4.17
CA ARG A 421 -10.46 6.78 -4.04
C ARG A 421 -9.85 8.10 -3.55
N HIS A 422 -10.35 9.24 -4.05
CA HIS A 422 -9.94 10.56 -3.57
C HIS A 422 -10.22 10.69 -2.06
N LEU A 423 -11.45 10.38 -1.65
CA LEU A 423 -11.91 10.46 -0.25
C LEU A 423 -11.20 9.48 0.71
N LEU A 424 -10.59 8.40 0.21
CA LEU A 424 -9.73 7.53 1.02
C LEU A 424 -8.40 8.19 1.40
N THR A 425 -7.99 9.23 0.67
CA THR A 425 -6.73 9.95 0.90
C THR A 425 -6.99 11.33 1.50
N ASP A 426 -7.96 12.07 0.96
CA ASP A 426 -8.33 13.41 1.40
C ASP A 426 -9.86 13.57 1.38
N GLU A 427 -10.45 13.89 2.54
CA GLU A 427 -11.90 14.08 2.72
C GLU A 427 -12.35 15.46 2.23
N THR A 428 -11.98 15.80 0.99
CA THR A 428 -12.28 17.07 0.33
C THR A 428 -12.85 16.85 -1.06
N ASN A 429 -13.49 17.87 -1.62
CA ASN A 429 -13.86 17.91 -3.02
C ASN A 429 -12.60 18.16 -3.88
N PRO A 430 -12.30 17.35 -4.90
CA PRO A 430 -11.08 17.47 -5.68
C PRO A 430 -10.98 18.77 -6.50
N PHE A 431 -12.10 19.45 -6.77
CA PHE A 431 -12.16 20.69 -7.54
C PHE A 431 -12.15 21.93 -6.64
N THR A 432 -12.94 21.92 -5.57
CA THR A 432 -13.13 23.10 -4.70
C THR A 432 -12.29 23.07 -3.43
N ARG A 433 -11.72 21.91 -3.08
CA ARG A 433 -11.02 21.61 -1.81
C ARG A 433 -11.86 21.82 -0.55
N GLN A 434 -13.17 21.94 -0.68
CA GLN A 434 -14.08 22.01 0.46
C GLN A 434 -14.26 20.62 1.09
N PRO A 435 -14.52 20.51 2.41
CA PRO A 435 -14.78 19.23 3.06
C PRO A 435 -15.90 18.46 2.36
N LEU A 436 -15.67 17.17 2.10
CA LEU A 436 -16.62 16.30 1.42
C LEU A 436 -16.58 14.91 2.04
N LYS A 437 -17.73 14.35 2.37
CA LYS A 437 -17.86 12.97 2.87
C LYS A 437 -18.57 12.09 1.87
N ILE A 438 -18.37 10.77 2.02
CA ILE A 438 -19.03 9.75 1.19
C ILE A 438 -20.56 9.88 1.27
N ALA A 439 -21.09 10.24 2.44
CA ALA A 439 -22.53 10.44 2.67
C ALA A 439 -23.13 11.61 1.88
N ASP A 440 -22.29 12.56 1.43
CA ASP A 440 -22.74 13.72 0.66
C ASP A 440 -22.86 13.42 -0.84
N LEU A 441 -22.43 12.22 -1.28
CA LEU A 441 -22.47 11.80 -2.69
C LEU A 441 -23.87 11.30 -3.06
N VAL A 442 -24.45 11.87 -4.13
CA VAL A 442 -25.78 11.48 -4.63
C VAL A 442 -25.63 10.74 -5.95
N THR A 443 -26.18 9.53 -6.06
CA THR A 443 -26.19 8.78 -7.34
C THR A 443 -26.95 9.54 -8.42
N ASN A 444 -26.30 9.81 -9.57
CA ASN A 444 -26.93 10.50 -10.69
C ASN A 444 -27.56 9.49 -11.66
N THR A 445 -28.73 8.98 -11.29
CA THR A 445 -29.45 7.97 -12.08
C THR A 445 -29.87 8.49 -13.46
N ALA A 446 -30.13 9.80 -13.60
CA ALA A 446 -30.50 10.41 -14.87
C ALA A 446 -29.31 10.42 -15.85
N LEU A 447 -28.11 10.79 -15.37
CA LEU A 447 -26.91 10.73 -16.19
C LEU A 447 -26.54 9.29 -16.54
N LYS A 448 -26.64 8.35 -15.59
CA LYS A 448 -26.41 6.93 -15.86
C LYS A 448 -27.30 6.39 -16.99
N ALA A 449 -28.59 6.72 -16.97
CA ALA A 449 -29.52 6.30 -18.02
C ALA A 449 -29.16 6.89 -19.40
N ARG A 450 -28.65 8.12 -19.45
CA ARG A 450 -28.18 8.76 -20.69
C ARG A 450 -26.92 8.09 -21.22
N ILE A 451 -25.96 7.79 -20.33
CA ILE A 451 -24.73 7.06 -20.67
C ILE A 451 -25.08 5.69 -21.23
N ASP A 452 -25.97 4.95 -20.58
CA ASP A 452 -26.39 3.61 -21.02
C ASP A 452 -27.05 3.65 -22.40
N ALA A 453 -27.95 4.62 -22.62
CA ALA A 453 -28.60 4.80 -23.91
C ALA A 453 -27.58 5.13 -25.02
N TRP A 454 -26.59 5.98 -24.71
CA TRP A 454 -25.52 6.33 -25.64
C TRP A 454 -24.63 5.13 -25.98
N VAL A 455 -24.23 4.33 -24.98
CA VAL A 455 -23.44 3.10 -25.18
C VAL A 455 -24.19 2.13 -26.10
N VAL A 456 -25.49 1.90 -25.84
CA VAL A 456 -26.32 1.01 -26.67
C VAL A 456 -26.42 1.54 -28.11
N GLN A 457 -26.62 2.84 -28.28
CA GLN A 457 -26.70 3.46 -29.61
C GLN A 457 -25.39 3.29 -30.39
N ARG A 458 -24.23 3.51 -29.74
CA ARG A 458 -22.91 3.39 -30.40
C ARG A 458 -22.61 1.95 -30.79
N ARG A 459 -22.88 0.98 -29.92
CA ARG A 459 -22.74 -0.45 -30.22
C ARG A 459 -23.62 -0.88 -31.40
N ALA A 460 -24.86 -0.39 -31.48
CA ALA A 460 -25.75 -0.69 -32.60
C ALA A 460 -25.25 -0.11 -33.93
N LEU A 461 -24.67 1.10 -33.91
CA LEU A 461 -24.06 1.71 -35.11
C LEU A 461 -22.82 0.95 -35.57
N ALA A 462 -21.95 0.52 -34.65
CA ALA A 462 -20.78 -0.28 -34.96
C ALA A 462 -21.16 -1.63 -35.60
N ALA A 463 -22.18 -2.31 -35.07
CA ALA A 463 -22.68 -3.57 -35.61
C ALA A 463 -23.38 -3.41 -36.98
N GLY A 464 -24.03 -2.27 -37.25
CA GLY A 464 -24.73 -2.00 -38.51
C GLY A 464 -23.83 -1.52 -39.66
N GLY A 465 -22.65 -0.97 -39.37
CA GLY A 465 -21.69 -0.47 -40.37
C GLY A 465 -20.86 -1.56 -41.08
N GLY A 466 -20.95 -2.82 -40.65
CA GLY A 466 -20.20 -3.94 -41.21
C GLY A 466 -20.78 -4.55 -42.49
N ASP A 467 -21.98 -4.14 -42.94
CA ASP A 467 -22.73 -4.84 -44.00
C ASP A 467 -22.95 -4.00 -45.30
N GLU A 468 -22.38 -2.80 -45.43
CA GLU A 468 -22.54 -1.93 -46.62
C GLU A 468 -21.23 -1.70 -47.41
N GLY A 469 -20.39 -2.74 -47.55
CA GLY A 469 -19.09 -2.65 -48.24
C GLY A 469 -18.92 -3.48 -49.52
N GLY A 470 -19.99 -3.99 -50.12
CA GLY A 470 -19.88 -5.02 -51.15
C GLY A 470 -21.00 -5.06 -52.19
N VAL A 471 -21.33 -3.95 -52.85
CA VAL A 471 -21.98 -4.02 -54.16
C VAL A 471 -21.21 -3.15 -55.14
N ALA A 472 -20.55 -3.83 -56.07
CA ALA A 472 -19.81 -3.26 -57.17
C ALA A 472 -20.73 -2.50 -58.14
N ASP A 473 -20.44 -1.21 -58.34
CA ASP A 473 -20.85 -0.50 -59.54
C ASP A 473 -19.85 -0.86 -60.68
N MET A 474 -20.19 -1.91 -61.43
CA MET A 474 -19.90 -2.07 -62.86
C MET A 474 -21.22 -1.71 -63.56
N GLU A 475 -21.33 -0.82 -64.54
CA GLU A 475 -20.51 -0.46 -65.69
C GLU A 475 -21.05 0.87 -66.27
N PRO A 476 -20.36 1.52 -67.23
CA PRO A 476 -20.69 2.86 -67.73
C PRO A 476 -21.82 2.94 -68.76
#